data_AF-A0A3C0TIQ8-F1
#
_entry.id   AF-A0A3C0TIQ8-F1
#
_cell.length_a   1.000
_cell.length_b   1.000
_cell.length_c   1.000
_cell.angle_alpha   90.00
_cell.angle_beta   90.00
_cell.angle_gamma   90.00
#
_symmetry.space_group_name_H-M   'P 1'
#
loop_
_entity.id
_entity.type
_entity.pdbx_description
1 polymer ?
#
loop_
_entity_poly.entity_id
_entity_poly.type
_entity_poly.pdbx_seq_one_letter_code
_entity_poly.pdbx_strand_id
1 'polypeptide(L)'
;MKISRVHIGSIYVVLLMICFSPGLVKAMGFGKGAGTSAPLEQSYVWYDGDREHTVWLDPTVVAEFNPGPADESPLTKSFAGARVLPGKQAAVRFWQVDSVPAVTAVRSLKERYPGGKFSPVMHDGPSAGSRKRALPGNVIVYLNPAWDGAAVQRWADSQGLQIVKQLQIGPNIYVIRTGAGLEALERANALYKSGEVVAAFPDWWQEVSTR
;
A
#
# COMPACT_ATOMS: atom_id res chain seq x y z
N MET A 1 -56.51 -4.90 1.87
CA MET A 1 -55.04 -4.75 2.06
C MET A 1 -54.77 -3.37 2.65
N LYS A 2 -54.22 -3.30 3.87
CA LYS A 2 -53.85 -2.05 4.55
C LYS A 2 -52.41 -1.70 4.18
N ILE A 3 -52.18 -0.51 3.64
CA ILE A 3 -50.84 0.01 3.34
C ILE A 3 -50.45 0.93 4.49
N SER A 4 -49.43 0.54 5.25
CA SER A 4 -48.88 1.31 6.37
C SER A 4 -47.85 2.32 5.89
N ARG A 5 -47.95 3.54 6.44
CA ARG A 5 -47.06 4.69 6.24
C ARG A 5 -45.65 4.40 6.78
N VAL A 6 -44.62 4.83 6.05
CA VAL A 6 -43.22 4.84 6.50
C VAL A 6 -42.85 6.24 7.01
N HIS A 7 -42.15 6.27 8.15
CA HIS A 7 -41.66 7.46 8.84
C HIS A 7 -40.47 8.13 8.12
N ILE A 8 -40.50 9.46 8.07
CA ILE A 8 -39.40 10.32 7.63
C ILE A 8 -38.55 10.63 8.87
N GLY A 9 -37.30 10.18 8.88
CA GLY A 9 -36.35 10.37 9.98
C GLY A 9 -35.42 11.57 9.78
N SER A 10 -35.41 12.43 10.80
CA SER A 10 -34.58 13.59 11.15
C SER A 10 -33.26 13.86 10.42
N ILE A 11 -33.13 15.13 10.02
CA ILE A 11 -31.88 15.80 9.62
C ILE A 11 -31.20 16.33 10.89
N TYR A 12 -29.97 15.90 11.16
CA TYR A 12 -29.11 16.51 12.18
C TYR A 12 -28.29 17.65 11.58
N VAL A 13 -28.48 18.86 12.09
CA VAL A 13 -27.65 20.03 11.80
C VAL A 13 -26.49 20.03 12.79
N VAL A 14 -25.26 19.88 12.31
CA VAL A 14 -24.03 20.02 13.09
C VAL A 14 -23.58 21.47 13.02
N LEU A 15 -23.59 22.15 14.16
CA LEU A 15 -23.13 23.52 14.34
C LEU A 15 -21.59 23.53 14.51
N LEU A 16 -20.88 24.15 13.56
CA LEU A 16 -19.42 24.30 13.59
C LEU A 16 -19.06 25.58 14.38
N MET A 17 -18.42 25.45 15.54
CA MET A 17 -17.87 26.57 16.31
C MET A 17 -16.42 26.82 15.88
N ILE A 18 -16.14 28.01 15.33
CA ILE A 18 -14.79 28.47 14.98
C ILE A 18 -14.32 29.43 16.07
N CYS A 19 -13.30 29.04 16.85
CA CYS A 19 -12.59 29.94 17.75
C CYS A 19 -11.37 30.51 17.02
N PHE A 20 -11.38 31.82 16.78
CA PHE A 20 -10.26 32.58 16.21
C PHE A 20 -9.47 33.21 17.36
N SER A 21 -8.19 32.87 17.51
CA SER A 21 -7.28 33.52 18.45
C SER A 21 -6.04 34.03 17.70
N PRO A 22 -5.77 35.35 17.64
CA PRO A 22 -4.54 35.87 17.09
C PRO A 22 -3.48 35.98 18.21
N GLY A 23 -2.51 35.06 18.20
CA GLY A 23 -1.36 35.06 19.09
C GLY A 23 -0.08 35.37 18.34
N LEU A 24 0.44 36.58 18.54
CA LEU A 24 1.70 37.13 18.06
C LEU A 24 2.91 36.33 18.60
N VAL A 25 3.80 35.79 17.76
CA VAL A 25 5.11 35.28 18.20
C VAL A 25 6.24 35.72 17.26
N LYS A 26 7.25 36.33 17.90
CA LYS A 26 8.53 36.80 17.40
C LYS A 26 9.32 35.71 16.65
N ALA A 27 9.87 36.10 15.50
CA ALA A 27 11.00 35.43 14.87
C ALA A 27 12.33 35.90 15.49
N MET A 28 13.21 34.97 15.87
CA MET A 28 14.60 34.88 15.42
C MET A 28 15.37 33.82 16.22
N GLY A 29 15.90 32.85 15.49
CA GLY A 29 16.81 31.82 15.97
C GLY A 29 17.14 30.87 14.84
N PHE A 30 18.21 31.18 14.09
CA PHE A 30 18.76 30.33 13.03
C PHE A 30 19.36 29.06 13.64
N GLY A 31 18.50 28.08 13.91
CA GLY A 31 18.89 26.67 13.99
C GLY A 31 18.91 26.11 12.58
N LYS A 32 20.01 25.47 12.20
CA LYS A 32 20.16 24.71 10.94
C LYS A 32 19.11 23.60 10.96
N GLY A 33 17.93 23.90 10.44
CA GLY A 33 16.75 23.04 10.52
C GLY A 33 17.02 21.76 9.77
N ALA A 34 17.13 20.65 10.51
CA ALA A 34 16.67 19.38 9.98
C ALA A 34 15.23 19.64 9.56
N GLY A 35 15.00 19.76 8.25
CA GLY A 35 13.67 20.03 7.72
C GLY A 35 12.76 18.90 8.14
N THR A 36 11.98 19.12 9.19
CA THR A 36 10.92 18.22 9.62
C THR A 36 9.94 18.17 8.45
N SER A 37 10.03 17.11 7.64
CA SER A 37 9.07 16.86 6.57
C SER A 37 7.68 16.84 7.19
N ALA A 38 6.70 17.47 6.53
CA ALA A 38 5.31 17.39 6.95
C ALA A 38 4.88 15.92 7.16
N PRO A 39 4.03 15.65 8.16
CA PRO A 39 3.57 14.29 8.41
C PRO A 39 2.77 13.76 7.22
N LEU A 40 2.91 12.47 6.95
CA LEU A 40 2.12 11.74 5.95
C LEU A 40 0.69 11.56 6.48
N GLU A 41 -0.30 12.01 5.72
CA GLU A 41 -1.69 12.12 6.18
C GLU A 41 -2.49 10.82 5.98
N GLN A 42 -2.23 10.10 4.88
CA GLN A 42 -2.98 8.91 4.53
C GLN A 42 -2.28 7.64 5.03
N SER A 43 -3.02 6.78 5.72
CA SER A 43 -2.51 5.50 6.22
C SER A 43 -3.36 4.32 5.77
N TYR A 44 -2.75 3.14 5.83
CA TYR A 44 -3.38 1.86 5.59
C TYR A 44 -3.04 0.88 6.71
N VAL A 45 -3.94 -0.06 6.93
CA VAL A 45 -3.77 -1.16 7.88
C VAL A 45 -3.46 -2.45 7.13
N TRP A 46 -2.59 -3.28 7.67
CA TRP A 46 -2.37 -4.67 7.26
C TRP A 46 -2.18 -5.57 8.48
N TYR A 47 -2.31 -6.87 8.28
CA TYR A 47 -2.27 -7.86 9.36
C TYR A 47 -1.12 -8.82 9.19
N ASP A 48 -0.33 -9.05 10.25
CA ASP A 48 0.70 -10.08 10.34
C ASP A 48 0.28 -11.12 11.40
N GLY A 49 -0.47 -12.14 10.96
CA GLY A 49 -1.21 -13.00 11.87
C GLY A 49 -2.22 -12.18 12.68
N ASP A 50 -2.13 -12.21 14.00
CA ASP A 50 -3.02 -11.46 14.89
C ASP A 50 -2.59 -10.01 15.14
N ARG A 51 -1.49 -9.54 14.52
CA ARG A 51 -0.96 -8.20 14.72
C ARG A 51 -1.44 -7.24 13.65
N GLU A 52 -2.05 -6.14 14.08
CA GLU A 52 -2.36 -5.02 13.22
C GLU A 52 -1.13 -4.11 13.05
N HIS A 53 -0.85 -3.73 11.81
CA HIS A 53 0.23 -2.82 11.45
C HIS A 53 -0.30 -1.66 10.61
N THR A 54 0.18 -0.46 10.90
CA THR A 54 -0.12 0.75 10.12
C THR A 54 1.05 1.12 9.25
N VAL A 55 0.77 1.51 8.01
CA VAL A 55 1.74 2.10 7.08
C VAL A 55 1.19 3.40 6.52
N TRP A 56 2.06 4.37 6.25
CA TRP A 56 1.68 5.71 5.79
C TRP A 56 2.11 5.92 4.35
N LEU A 57 1.18 6.36 3.52
CA LEU A 57 1.40 6.58 2.09
C LEU A 57 2.25 7.82 1.86
N ASP A 58 3.31 7.67 1.07
CA ASP A 58 3.95 8.82 0.44
C ASP A 58 3.17 9.20 -0.82
N PRO A 59 2.56 10.40 -0.87
CA PRO A 59 1.71 10.79 -1.99
C PRO A 59 2.51 11.11 -3.26
N THR A 60 3.84 11.11 -3.22
CA THR A 60 4.70 11.59 -4.31
C THR A 60 5.73 10.59 -4.79
N VAL A 61 5.86 9.44 -4.12
CA VAL A 61 6.89 8.44 -4.44
C VAL A 61 6.28 7.15 -4.99
N VAL A 62 6.81 6.71 -6.13
CA VAL A 62 6.47 5.45 -6.80
C VAL A 62 7.68 4.53 -6.81
N ALA A 63 7.48 3.27 -6.44
CA ALA A 63 8.43 2.19 -6.61
C ALA A 63 8.21 1.48 -7.96
N GLU A 64 9.29 1.28 -8.71
CA GLU A 64 9.36 0.46 -9.92
C GLU A 64 10.19 -0.80 -9.59
N PHE A 65 9.57 -1.98 -9.72
CA PHE A 65 10.22 -3.27 -9.45
C PHE A 65 10.80 -3.89 -10.71
N ASN A 66 11.97 -4.53 -10.56
CA ASN A 66 12.78 -5.05 -11.65
C ASN A 66 12.99 -4.02 -12.77
N PRO A 67 13.48 -2.81 -12.44
CA PRO A 67 13.59 -1.72 -13.40
C PRO A 67 14.59 -2.05 -14.52
N GLY A 68 14.23 -1.73 -15.76
CA GLY A 68 15.17 -1.61 -16.89
C GLY A 68 15.97 -0.30 -16.83
N PRO A 69 16.61 0.14 -17.93
CA PRO A 69 17.25 1.46 -18.01
C PRO A 69 16.31 2.60 -17.60
N ALA A 70 16.85 3.66 -16.98
CA ALA A 70 16.03 4.72 -16.36
C ALA A 70 15.36 5.62 -17.41
N ASP A 71 16.07 5.93 -18.48
CA ASP A 71 15.60 6.68 -19.65
C ASP A 71 14.48 5.96 -20.42
N GLU A 72 14.43 4.63 -20.32
CA GLU A 72 13.38 3.82 -20.94
C GLU A 72 12.13 3.64 -20.08
N SER A 73 12.17 4.03 -18.80
CA SER A 73 11.10 3.77 -17.84
C SER A 73 9.76 4.38 -18.27
N PRO A 74 8.64 3.65 -18.12
CA PRO A 74 7.31 4.21 -18.29
C PRO A 74 7.04 5.48 -17.50
N LEU A 75 7.71 5.68 -16.37
CA LEU A 75 7.56 6.86 -15.51
C LEU A 75 8.06 8.14 -16.19
N THR A 76 9.24 8.13 -16.83
CA THR A 76 9.79 9.30 -17.54
C THR A 76 8.95 9.69 -18.74
N LYS A 77 8.40 8.68 -19.44
CA LYS A 77 7.53 8.88 -20.62
C LYS A 77 6.14 9.40 -20.24
N SER A 78 5.66 9.06 -19.05
CA SER A 78 4.27 9.32 -18.64
C SER A 78 4.10 10.56 -17.78
N PHE A 79 5.14 11.00 -17.07
CA PHE A 79 5.05 12.09 -16.10
C PHE A 79 6.23 13.04 -16.26
N ALA A 80 5.95 14.25 -16.74
CA ALA A 80 6.94 15.31 -16.84
C ALA A 80 7.51 15.64 -15.45
N GLY A 81 8.84 15.70 -15.35
CA GLY A 81 9.52 15.97 -14.07
C GLY A 81 9.68 14.75 -13.16
N ALA A 82 9.26 13.54 -13.59
CA ALA A 82 9.59 12.32 -12.88
C ALA A 82 11.11 12.18 -12.77
N ARG A 83 11.61 12.02 -11.54
CA ARG A 83 13.04 11.90 -11.26
C ARG A 83 13.34 10.71 -10.37
N VAL A 84 14.46 10.06 -10.63
CA VAL A 84 14.94 8.96 -9.78
C VAL A 84 15.40 9.53 -8.45
N LEU A 85 14.91 8.96 -7.35
CA LEU A 85 15.44 9.25 -6.02
C LEU A 85 16.74 8.48 -5.80
N PRO A 86 17.76 9.12 -5.19
CA PRO A 86 19.04 8.46 -4.96
C PRO A 86 18.89 7.31 -3.97
N GLY A 87 19.61 6.22 -4.21
CA GLY A 87 19.66 5.05 -3.34
C GLY A 87 20.03 3.79 -4.10
N LYS A 88 20.84 2.92 -3.49
CA LYS A 88 21.11 1.58 -4.02
C LYS A 88 20.16 0.60 -3.34
N GLN A 89 19.15 0.15 -4.08
CA GLN A 89 18.23 -0.88 -3.63
C GLN A 89 18.17 -1.97 -4.71
N ALA A 90 18.39 -3.22 -4.32
CA ALA A 90 18.35 -4.32 -5.27
C ALA A 90 16.93 -4.48 -5.82
N ALA A 91 16.80 -4.54 -7.14
CA ALA A 91 15.55 -4.78 -7.87
C ALA A 91 14.42 -3.74 -7.66
N VAL A 92 14.69 -2.58 -7.05
CA VAL A 92 13.70 -1.50 -6.87
C VAL A 92 14.33 -0.15 -7.20
N ARG A 93 13.63 0.64 -8.01
CA ARG A 93 13.93 2.05 -8.25
C ARG A 93 12.80 2.92 -7.71
N PHE A 94 13.16 3.98 -7.00
CA PHE A 94 12.19 4.96 -6.53
C PHE A 94 12.16 6.18 -7.44
N TRP A 95 10.96 6.65 -7.71
CA TRP A 95 10.68 7.81 -8.53
C TRP A 95 9.90 8.82 -7.72
N GLN A 96 10.36 10.06 -7.73
CA GLN A 96 9.53 11.19 -7.36
C GLN A 96 8.62 11.53 -8.54
N VAL A 97 7.32 11.68 -8.28
CA VAL A 97 6.30 12.11 -9.23
C VAL A 97 5.48 13.22 -8.57
N ASP A 98 5.86 14.47 -8.83
CA ASP A 98 5.22 15.65 -8.21
C ASP A 98 3.99 16.14 -8.97
N SER A 99 3.81 15.71 -10.23
CA SER A 99 2.74 16.20 -11.09
C SER A 99 1.35 15.67 -10.72
N VAL A 100 1.28 14.51 -10.07
CA VAL A 100 0.04 13.83 -9.66
C VAL A 100 0.30 12.97 -8.42
N PRO A 101 -0.73 12.65 -7.60
CA PRO A 101 -0.57 11.72 -6.50
C PRO A 101 -0.07 10.34 -6.98
N ALA A 102 0.82 9.70 -6.22
CA ALA A 102 1.46 8.43 -6.54
C ALA A 102 0.46 7.31 -6.81
N VAL A 103 -0.65 7.26 -6.07
CA VAL A 103 -1.75 6.29 -6.31
C VAL A 103 -2.38 6.50 -7.69
N THR A 104 -2.59 7.75 -8.11
CA THR A 104 -3.09 8.08 -9.45
C THR A 104 -2.06 7.74 -10.51
N ALA A 105 -0.78 8.06 -10.29
CA ALA A 105 0.30 7.71 -11.20
C ALA A 105 0.36 6.20 -11.46
N VAL A 106 0.34 5.39 -10.40
CA VAL A 106 0.39 3.93 -10.49
C VAL A 106 -0.81 3.37 -11.22
N ARG A 107 -2.02 3.88 -10.96
CA ARG A 107 -3.22 3.45 -11.69
C ARG A 107 -3.09 3.70 -13.20
N SER A 108 -2.71 4.91 -13.59
CA SER A 108 -2.53 5.27 -14.99
C SER A 108 -1.38 4.52 -15.66
N LEU A 109 -0.36 4.08 -14.88
CA LEU A 109 0.71 3.21 -15.38
C LEU A 109 0.23 1.78 -15.58
N LYS A 110 -0.54 1.22 -14.65
CA LYS A 110 -1.10 -0.14 -14.79
C LYS A 110 -1.98 -0.26 -16.03
N GLU A 111 -2.80 0.75 -16.32
CA GLU A 111 -3.66 0.77 -17.50
C GLU A 111 -2.87 0.78 -18.82
N ARG A 112 -1.75 1.53 -18.88
CA ARG A 112 -0.92 1.66 -20.08
C ARG A 112 0.14 0.56 -20.22
N TYR A 113 0.59 0.03 -19.10
CA TYR A 113 1.69 -0.93 -18.98
C TYR A 113 1.29 -2.08 -18.05
N PRO A 114 0.38 -2.98 -18.48
CA PRO A 114 -0.19 -4.02 -17.62
C PRO A 114 0.84 -5.04 -17.09
N GLY A 115 2.00 -5.17 -17.75
CA GLY A 115 3.12 -5.98 -17.25
C GLY A 115 4.06 -5.25 -16.29
N GLY A 116 3.90 -3.93 -16.13
CA GLY A 116 4.73 -3.11 -15.26
C GLY A 116 4.41 -3.32 -13.78
N LYS A 117 5.45 -3.40 -12.95
CA LYS A 117 5.31 -3.57 -11.50
C LYS A 117 5.57 -2.24 -10.81
N PHE A 118 4.50 -1.48 -10.61
CA PHE A 118 4.53 -0.18 -9.94
C PHE A 118 3.73 -0.21 -8.64
N SER A 119 4.26 0.41 -7.60
CA SER A 119 3.59 0.56 -6.30
C SER A 119 3.78 1.97 -5.78
N PRO A 120 2.77 2.59 -5.15
CA PRO A 120 3.04 3.72 -4.27
C PRO A 120 3.99 3.27 -3.16
N VAL A 121 4.84 4.17 -2.69
CA VAL A 121 5.68 3.90 -1.52
C VAL A 121 4.91 4.21 -0.25
N MET A 122 5.09 3.36 0.76
CA MET A 122 4.61 3.59 2.10
C MET A 122 5.76 3.62 3.09
N HIS A 123 5.50 4.10 4.30
CA HIS A 123 6.44 4.20 5.39
C HIS A 123 5.92 3.48 6.64
N ASP A 124 6.83 2.96 7.46
CA ASP A 124 6.53 2.36 8.78
C ASP A 124 6.14 3.40 9.85
N GLY A 125 6.19 4.69 9.53
CA GLY A 125 5.82 5.78 10.42
C GLY A 125 5.24 6.96 9.63
N PRO A 126 4.61 7.94 10.30
CA PRO A 126 3.96 9.08 9.67
C PRO A 126 4.93 10.11 9.06
N SER A 127 6.19 9.75 8.83
CA SER A 127 7.21 10.64 8.27
C SER A 127 7.86 9.99 7.06
N ALA A 128 8.17 10.79 6.04
CA ALA A 128 8.94 10.37 4.87
C ALA A 128 10.36 9.89 5.22
N GLY A 129 10.86 10.20 6.43
CA GLY A 129 12.13 9.68 6.94
C GLY A 129 12.05 8.26 7.53
N SER A 130 10.85 7.73 7.77
CA SER A 130 10.66 6.37 8.28
C SER A 130 10.98 5.31 7.21
N ARG A 131 11.22 4.07 7.63
CA ARG A 131 11.57 2.96 6.74
C ARG A 131 10.54 2.80 5.62
N LYS A 132 11.01 2.71 4.38
CA LYS A 132 10.14 2.52 3.21
C LYS A 132 9.66 1.08 3.05
N ARG A 133 8.45 0.94 2.54
CA ARG A 133 7.83 -0.28 2.04
C ARG A 133 7.22 -0.04 0.67
N ALA A 134 7.12 -1.10 -0.11
CA ALA A 134 6.39 -1.10 -1.36
C ALA A 134 5.87 -2.51 -1.67
N LEU A 135 4.89 -2.60 -2.56
CA LEU A 135 4.17 -3.84 -2.86
C LEU A 135 4.50 -4.32 -4.27
N PRO A 136 5.44 -5.27 -4.47
CA PRO A 136 5.74 -5.86 -5.78
C PRO A 136 4.58 -6.66 -6.39
N GLY A 137 3.53 -6.92 -5.60
CA GLY A 137 2.43 -7.82 -5.92
C GLY A 137 2.55 -9.10 -5.11
N ASN A 138 1.63 -10.03 -5.34
CA ASN A 138 1.42 -11.24 -4.57
C ASN A 138 0.96 -11.05 -3.12
N VAL A 139 0.37 -12.11 -2.58
CA VAL A 139 -0.03 -12.26 -1.18
C VAL A 139 0.51 -13.59 -0.67
N ILE A 140 1.05 -13.60 0.54
CA ILE A 140 1.44 -14.82 1.25
C ILE A 140 0.25 -15.23 2.12
N VAL A 141 -0.19 -16.48 1.97
CA VAL A 141 -1.35 -17.02 2.68
C VAL A 141 -0.96 -18.28 3.44
N TYR A 142 -1.36 -18.33 4.71
CA TYR A 142 -1.24 -19.49 5.58
C TYR A 142 -2.61 -20.15 5.62
N LEU A 143 -2.70 -21.36 5.09
CA LEU A 143 -3.93 -22.14 5.10
C LEU A 143 -3.92 -23.15 6.26
N ASN A 144 -5.06 -23.79 6.48
CA ASN A 144 -5.17 -24.82 7.49
C ASN A 144 -4.14 -25.95 7.20
N PRO A 145 -3.25 -26.28 8.16
CA PRO A 145 -2.20 -27.27 7.94
C PRO A 145 -2.72 -28.70 7.74
N ALA A 146 -3.98 -28.98 8.10
CA ALA A 146 -4.63 -30.26 7.87
C ALA A 146 -5.21 -30.41 6.46
N TRP A 147 -5.24 -29.34 5.65
CA TRP A 147 -5.70 -29.43 4.27
C TRP A 147 -4.70 -30.18 3.41
N ASP A 148 -5.20 -31.10 2.58
CA ASP A 148 -4.43 -31.69 1.51
C ASP A 148 -4.37 -30.76 0.29
N GLY A 149 -3.57 -31.14 -0.71
CA GLY A 149 -3.42 -30.34 -1.94
C GLY A 149 -4.74 -30.13 -2.68
N ALA A 150 -5.67 -31.09 -2.63
CA ALA A 150 -6.97 -30.99 -3.30
C ALA A 150 -7.91 -30.00 -2.60
N ALA A 151 -7.89 -29.94 -1.26
CA ALA A 151 -8.60 -28.93 -0.48
C ALA A 151 -8.05 -27.53 -0.74
N VAL A 152 -6.71 -27.38 -0.76
CA VAL A 152 -6.05 -26.11 -1.09
C VAL A 152 -6.46 -25.62 -2.48
N GLN A 153 -6.40 -26.49 -3.50
CA GLN A 153 -6.75 -26.10 -4.87
C GLN A 153 -8.22 -25.70 -4.99
N ARG A 154 -9.13 -26.47 -4.40
CA ARG A 154 -10.58 -26.13 -4.39
C ARG A 154 -10.84 -24.77 -3.75
N TRP A 155 -10.17 -24.47 -2.64
CA TRP A 155 -10.27 -23.16 -1.98
C TRP A 155 -9.76 -22.03 -2.89
N ALA A 156 -8.60 -22.22 -3.52
CA ALA A 156 -8.06 -21.21 -4.44
C ALA A 156 -9.00 -20.98 -5.63
N ASP A 157 -9.53 -22.04 -6.22
CA ASP A 157 -10.47 -21.97 -7.33
C ASP A 157 -11.78 -21.27 -6.94
N SER A 158 -12.34 -21.57 -5.76
CA SER A 158 -13.57 -20.91 -5.28
C SER A 158 -13.39 -19.42 -5.02
N GLN A 159 -12.16 -19.00 -4.72
CA GLN A 159 -11.81 -17.59 -4.50
C GLN A 159 -11.33 -16.88 -5.78
N GLY A 160 -11.24 -17.59 -6.91
CA GLY A 160 -10.70 -17.07 -8.17
C GLY A 160 -9.21 -16.70 -8.07
N LEU A 161 -8.46 -17.41 -7.23
CA LEU A 161 -7.07 -17.12 -6.91
C LEU A 161 -6.12 -18.03 -7.69
N GLN A 162 -5.01 -17.47 -8.15
CA GLN A 162 -3.93 -18.24 -8.76
C GLN A 162 -2.81 -18.47 -7.75
N ILE A 163 -2.54 -19.73 -7.40
CA ILE A 163 -1.36 -20.13 -6.63
C ILE A 163 -0.13 -20.03 -7.54
N VAL A 164 0.88 -19.26 -7.10
CA VAL A 164 2.18 -19.11 -7.79
C VAL A 164 3.13 -20.23 -7.37
N LYS A 165 3.23 -20.48 -6.07
CA LYS A 165 4.10 -21.51 -5.49
C LYS A 165 3.74 -21.77 -4.02
N GLN A 166 4.14 -22.93 -3.53
CA GLN A 166 4.19 -23.23 -2.10
C GLN A 166 5.54 -22.80 -1.53
N LEU A 167 5.54 -22.21 -0.33
CA LEU A 167 6.76 -21.91 0.42
C LEU A 167 7.11 -23.07 1.35
N GLN A 168 8.36 -23.54 1.28
CA GLN A 168 8.88 -24.65 2.09
C GLN A 168 9.38 -24.17 3.47
N ILE A 169 8.62 -23.27 4.10
CA ILE A 169 8.93 -22.72 5.44
C ILE A 169 7.89 -23.12 6.49
N GLY A 170 6.95 -23.98 6.10
CA GLY A 170 5.88 -24.50 6.94
C GLY A 170 4.82 -25.21 6.11
N PRO A 171 3.87 -25.91 6.76
CA PRO A 171 2.78 -26.59 6.07
C PRO A 171 1.82 -25.55 5.45
N ASN A 172 1.40 -25.79 4.22
CA ASN A 172 0.35 -25.04 3.53
C ASN A 172 0.50 -23.50 3.52
N ILE A 173 1.73 -23.04 3.30
CA ILE A 173 2.02 -21.63 3.05
C ILE A 173 2.17 -21.42 1.54
N TYR A 174 1.35 -20.55 0.96
CA TYR A 174 1.28 -20.34 -0.48
C TYR A 174 1.46 -18.87 -0.85
N VAL A 175 2.08 -18.64 -2.00
CA VAL A 175 2.11 -17.34 -2.66
C VAL A 175 0.98 -17.28 -3.67
N ILE A 176 0.06 -16.35 -3.48
CA ILE A 176 -1.09 -16.09 -4.34
C ILE A 176 -0.77 -14.89 -5.24
N ARG A 177 -1.06 -15.01 -6.54
CA ARG A 177 -0.81 -13.93 -7.51
C ARG A 177 -1.79 -12.77 -7.29
N THR A 178 -1.24 -11.56 -7.26
CA THR A 178 -1.98 -10.29 -7.33
C THR A 178 -1.16 -9.25 -8.09
N GLY A 179 -1.79 -8.18 -8.55
CA GLY A 179 -1.08 -7.01 -9.07
C GLY A 179 -0.31 -6.26 -7.98
N ALA A 180 0.70 -5.50 -8.41
CA ALA A 180 1.53 -4.65 -7.54
C ALA A 180 0.73 -3.52 -6.89
N GLY A 181 1.25 -2.93 -5.82
CA GLY A 181 0.59 -1.81 -5.13
C GLY A 181 -0.60 -2.22 -4.26
N LEU A 182 -1.54 -1.30 -4.07
CA LEU A 182 -2.66 -1.42 -3.11
C LEU A 182 -3.55 -2.64 -3.35
N GLU A 183 -3.61 -3.16 -4.58
CA GLU A 183 -4.37 -4.38 -4.90
C GLU A 183 -3.90 -5.59 -4.08
N ALA A 184 -2.59 -5.77 -3.89
CA ALA A 184 -2.05 -6.83 -3.06
C ALA A 184 -2.44 -6.66 -1.58
N LEU A 185 -2.39 -5.42 -1.09
CA LEU A 185 -2.77 -5.08 0.28
C LEU A 185 -4.26 -5.32 0.54
N GLU A 186 -5.12 -4.82 -0.35
CA GLU A 186 -6.57 -5.01 -0.28
C GLU A 186 -6.92 -6.49 -0.34
N ARG A 187 -6.29 -7.26 -1.23
CA ARG A 187 -6.50 -8.71 -1.32
C ARG A 187 -6.07 -9.43 -0.05
N ALA A 188 -4.90 -9.13 0.49
CA ALA A 188 -4.42 -9.73 1.73
C ALA A 188 -5.39 -9.46 2.89
N ASN A 189 -5.83 -8.22 3.04
CA ASN A 189 -6.78 -7.82 4.07
C ASN A 189 -8.14 -8.49 3.88
N ALA A 190 -8.64 -8.63 2.66
CA ALA A 190 -9.88 -9.34 2.39
C ALA A 190 -9.80 -10.82 2.77
N LEU A 191 -8.68 -11.49 2.44
CA LEU A 191 -8.44 -12.88 2.80
C LEU A 191 -8.35 -13.05 4.32
N TYR A 192 -7.58 -12.20 5.01
CA TYR A 192 -7.49 -12.23 6.46
C TYR A 192 -8.86 -12.04 7.13
N LYS A 193 -9.60 -10.99 6.73
CA LYS A 193 -10.91 -10.66 7.31
C LYS A 193 -12.00 -11.68 7.00
N SER A 194 -11.80 -12.56 6.02
CA SER A 194 -12.75 -13.65 5.74
C SER A 194 -12.78 -14.70 6.86
N GLY A 195 -11.69 -14.87 7.61
CA GLY A 195 -11.54 -15.93 8.60
C GLY A 195 -11.35 -17.34 8.01
N GLU A 196 -11.32 -17.50 6.69
CA GLU A 196 -11.11 -18.81 6.03
C GLU A 196 -9.64 -19.26 6.07
N VAL A 197 -8.72 -18.32 6.23
CA VAL A 197 -7.27 -18.55 6.24
C VAL A 197 -6.72 -18.27 7.63
N VAL A 198 -5.61 -18.92 7.98
CA VAL A 198 -4.94 -18.70 9.27
C VAL A 198 -4.30 -17.31 9.31
N ALA A 199 -3.68 -16.89 8.21
CA ALA A 199 -3.14 -15.55 8.04
C ALA A 199 -3.03 -15.21 6.55
N ALA A 200 -3.09 -13.92 6.22
CA ALA A 200 -2.78 -13.41 4.90
C ALA A 200 -2.15 -12.03 4.99
N PHE A 201 -1.00 -11.86 4.35
CA PHE A 201 -0.28 -10.59 4.29
C PHE A 201 0.34 -10.40 2.91
N PRO A 202 0.48 -9.16 2.44
CA PRO A 202 1.11 -8.93 1.14
C PRO A 202 2.61 -9.23 1.20
N ASP A 203 3.18 -9.58 0.04
CA ASP A 203 4.63 -9.81 -0.11
C ASP A 203 5.38 -8.47 -0.09
N TRP A 204 5.58 -7.92 1.10
CA TRP A 204 6.21 -6.60 1.28
C TRP A 204 7.66 -6.59 0.82
N TRP A 205 8.00 -5.67 -0.08
CA TRP A 205 9.36 -5.18 -0.15
C TRP A 205 9.58 -4.17 0.98
N GLN A 206 10.73 -4.25 1.64
CA GLN A 206 11.10 -3.37 2.73
C GLN A 206 12.54 -2.88 2.56
N GLU A 207 12.77 -1.61 2.84
CA GLU A 207 14.11 -1.02 2.82
C GLU A 207 15.00 -1.71 3.86
N VAL A 208 16.12 -2.25 3.39
CA VAL A 208 17.18 -2.82 4.25
C VAL A 208 18.31 -1.80 4.32
N SER A 209 18.55 -1.26 5.52
CA SER A 209 19.74 -0.45 5.77
C SER A 209 20.91 -1.39 6.05
N THR A 210 21.92 -1.41 5.18
CA THR A 210 23.24 -1.95 5.55
C THR A 210 23.86 -1.00 6.58
N ARG A 211 24.08 -1.50 7.80
CA ARG A 211 24.87 -0.80 8.82
C ARG A 211 26.34 -0.80 8.42
#